data_AF-A0A1H0SD54-F1
#
_entry.id   AF-A0A1H0SD54-F1
#
_cell.length_a   1.000
_cell.length_b   1.000
_cell.length_c   1.000
_cell.angle_alpha   90.00
_cell.angle_beta   90.00
_cell.angle_gamma   90.00
#
_symmetry.space_group_name_H-M   'P 1'
#
loop_
_entity.id
_entity.type
_entity.pdbx_description
1 polymer ?
#
loop_
_entity_poly.entity_id
_entity_poly.type
_entity_poly.pdbx_seq_one_letter_code
_entity_poly.pdbx_strand_id
1 'polypeptide(L)'
;MSANTPDSLTSPDTSAQDEAQTRLSDRPDSPCIGICSTLFDEVCQGCGRTAAEVSNWVFYSEEEKQTIWERITREATAWRFRQE
;
A
#
# COMPACT_ATOMS: atom_id res chain seq x y z
N MET A 1 -5.78 46.86 -32.62
CA MET A 1 -5.48 47.02 -31.18
C MET A 1 -6.76 46.71 -30.43
N SER A 2 -6.66 45.81 -29.46
CA SER A 2 -7.62 45.23 -28.49
C SER A 2 -9.02 45.90 -28.37
N ALA A 3 -10.11 45.16 -28.19
CA ALA A 3 -10.31 44.22 -27.10
C ALA A 3 -11.40 43.16 -27.38
N ASN A 4 -11.12 41.91 -26.99
CA ASN A 4 -12.12 40.86 -26.82
C ASN A 4 -12.54 40.82 -25.35
N THR A 5 -13.85 40.79 -25.09
CA THR A 5 -14.42 40.53 -23.77
C THR A 5 -14.56 39.03 -23.55
N PRO A 6 -14.00 38.43 -22.48
CA PRO A 6 -14.40 37.11 -22.04
C PRO A 6 -15.39 37.25 -20.89
N ASP A 7 -16.63 36.81 -21.09
CA ASP A 7 -17.58 36.69 -19.98
C ASP A 7 -18.30 35.35 -20.03
N SER A 8 -18.41 34.77 -18.83
CA SER A 8 -19.24 33.60 -18.44
C SER A 8 -18.77 32.24 -19.00
N LEU A 9 -18.02 31.42 -18.25
CA LEU A 9 -18.43 30.67 -17.04
C LEU A 9 -19.88 30.16 -17.11
N THR A 10 -20.07 28.97 -17.67
CA THR A 10 -20.88 27.90 -17.04
C THR A 10 -20.71 26.58 -17.80
N SER A 11 -20.34 25.53 -17.08
CA SER A 11 -20.88 24.18 -17.23
C SER A 11 -20.45 23.36 -16.01
N PRO A 12 -21.35 23.13 -15.05
CA PRO A 12 -21.12 22.20 -13.97
C PRO A 12 -21.37 20.77 -14.45
N ASP A 13 -20.46 19.89 -14.03
CA ASP A 13 -20.74 18.55 -13.49
C ASP A 13 -21.45 17.52 -14.40
N THR A 14 -20.67 16.55 -14.89
CA THR A 14 -20.89 15.13 -14.60
C THR A 14 -19.66 14.37 -15.12
N SER A 15 -18.57 14.47 -14.38
CA SER A 15 -17.49 13.47 -14.45
C SER A 15 -18.01 12.23 -13.75
N ALA A 16 -18.88 11.47 -14.42
CA ALA A 16 -19.45 10.26 -13.89
C ALA A 16 -18.36 9.19 -13.74
N GLN A 17 -17.85 9.11 -12.51
CA GLN A 17 -17.42 7.89 -11.83
C GLN A 17 -16.02 7.37 -12.18
N ASP A 18 -15.00 8.05 -11.68
CA ASP A 18 -13.79 7.39 -11.15
C ASP A 18 -13.45 7.91 -9.73
N GLU A 19 -14.48 8.32 -8.98
CA GLU A 19 -14.34 8.70 -7.58
C GLU A 19 -14.72 7.51 -6.70
N ALA A 20 -13.98 6.41 -6.88
CA ALA A 20 -14.02 5.28 -5.96
C ALA A 20 -13.45 5.75 -4.63
N GLN A 21 -14.37 6.15 -3.75
CA GLN A 21 -14.19 6.39 -2.32
C GLN A 21 -13.22 5.35 -1.73
N THR A 22 -11.94 5.70 -1.63
CA THR A 22 -10.94 4.89 -0.93
C THR A 22 -11.26 5.02 0.55
N ARG A 23 -12.06 4.10 1.08
CA ARG A 23 -12.01 3.81 2.52
C ARG A 23 -10.59 3.35 2.78
N LEU A 24 -9.81 4.22 3.42
CA LEU A 24 -8.45 3.90 3.84
C LEU A 24 -8.57 2.74 4.85
N SER A 25 -8.35 1.52 4.37
CA SER A 25 -8.32 0.32 5.20
C SER A 25 -7.39 0.54 6.39
N ASP A 26 -7.83 0.18 7.60
CA ASP A 26 -7.02 0.30 8.83
C ASP A 26 -5.70 -0.48 8.75
N ARG A 27 -5.64 -1.50 7.88
CA ARG A 27 -4.45 -2.30 7.61
C ARG A 27 -3.76 -1.81 6.34
N PRO A 28 -2.46 -1.48 6.38
CA PRO A 28 -1.71 -1.12 5.17
C PRO A 28 -1.67 -2.28 4.18
N ASP A 29 -1.58 -1.97 2.90
CA ASP A 29 -1.51 -2.97 1.83
C ASP A 29 -0.29 -3.90 1.99
N SER A 30 0.86 -3.36 2.41
CA SER A 30 2.11 -4.11 2.58
C SER A 30 2.63 -4.05 4.02
N PRO A 31 3.16 -5.15 4.58
CA PRO A 31 3.76 -5.15 5.92
C PRO A 31 5.17 -4.54 5.97
N CYS A 32 5.69 -4.01 4.85
CA CYS A 32 7.03 -3.44 4.75
C CYS A 32 7.14 -2.11 5.51
N ILE A 33 8.23 -1.94 6.28
CA ILE A 33 8.55 -0.69 6.99
C ILE A 33 9.77 0.04 6.42
N GLY A 34 10.18 -0.31 5.20
CA GLY A 34 11.34 0.32 4.53
C GLY A 34 12.72 -0.15 5.03
N ILE A 35 12.76 -1.10 5.97
CA ILE A 35 14.01 -1.71 6.46
C ILE A 35 14.02 -3.18 6.08
N CYS A 36 15.10 -3.62 5.43
CA CYS A 36 15.27 -5.00 5.00
C CYS A 36 16.57 -5.60 5.55
N SER A 37 16.48 -6.80 6.11
CA SER A 37 17.64 -7.57 6.60
C SER A 37 17.86 -8.88 5.84
N THR A 38 17.06 -9.17 4.80
CA THR A 38 17.11 -10.45 4.08
C THR A 38 18.37 -10.67 3.24
N LEU A 39 19.28 -9.69 3.25
CA LEU A 39 20.63 -9.87 2.72
C LEU A 39 21.49 -10.77 3.64
N PHE A 40 21.15 -10.81 4.93
CA PHE A 40 21.89 -11.53 5.96
C PHE A 40 21.02 -12.51 6.76
N ASP A 41 19.70 -12.32 6.77
CA ASP A 41 18.73 -13.18 7.46
C ASP A 41 17.80 -13.91 6.47
N GLU A 42 17.31 -15.09 6.83
CA GLU A 42 16.29 -15.80 6.04
C GLU A 42 14.91 -15.11 6.11
N VAL A 43 14.62 -14.46 7.25
CA VAL A 43 13.40 -13.72 7.51
C VAL A 43 13.75 -12.28 7.89
N CYS A 44 13.14 -11.32 7.20
CA CYS A 44 13.34 -9.89 7.41
C CYS A 44 12.97 -9.48 8.84
N GLN A 45 13.94 -9.00 9.62
CA GLN A 45 13.71 -8.52 10.98
C GLN A 45 12.79 -7.29 11.02
N GLY A 46 12.69 -6.52 9.92
CA GLY A 46 11.81 -5.36 9.81
C GLY A 46 10.34 -5.74 9.62
N CYS A 47 10.03 -6.54 8.60
CA CYS A 47 8.64 -6.83 8.19
C CYS A 47 8.17 -8.28 8.43
N GLY A 48 9.05 -9.21 8.78
CA GLY A 48 8.72 -10.62 9.05
C GLY A 48 8.57 -11.52 7.81
N ARG A 49 8.80 -10.97 6.62
CA ARG A 49 8.72 -11.71 5.34
C ARG A 49 10.06 -12.32 4.92
N THR A 50 10.02 -13.39 4.13
CA THR A 50 11.21 -13.95 3.47
C THR A 50 11.64 -13.08 2.28
N ALA A 51 12.87 -13.27 1.76
CA ALA A 51 13.35 -12.56 0.58
C ALA A 51 12.44 -12.77 -0.66
N ALA A 52 11.91 -13.98 -0.83
CA ALA A 52 10.99 -14.33 -1.91
C ALA A 52 9.65 -13.60 -1.75
N GLU A 53 9.11 -13.55 -0.53
CA GLU A 53 7.84 -12.87 -0.26
C GLU A 53 7.95 -11.35 -0.44
N VAL A 54 9.10 -10.76 -0.10
CA VAL A 54 9.37 -9.32 -0.30
C VAL A 54 9.44 -9.00 -1.78
N SER A 55 10.20 -9.77 -2.56
CA SER A 55 10.44 -9.51 -3.99
C SER A 55 9.20 -9.76 -4.85
N ASN A 56 8.40 -10.77 -4.48
CA ASN A 56 7.24 -11.18 -5.27
C ASN A 56 5.91 -10.56 -4.81
N TRP A 57 5.93 -9.65 -3.82
CA TRP A 57 4.71 -9.13 -3.18
C TRP A 57 3.64 -8.66 -4.16
N VAL A 58 4.05 -7.96 -5.23
CA VAL A 58 3.14 -7.39 -6.23
C VAL A 58 2.51 -8.42 -7.16
N PHE A 59 3.04 -9.65 -7.19
CA PHE A 59 2.55 -10.74 -8.03
C PHE A 59 1.65 -11.73 -7.28
N TYR A 60 1.59 -11.64 -5.96
CA TYR A 60 0.74 -12.51 -5.15
C TYR A 60 -0.73 -12.15 -5.27
N SER A 61 -1.57 -13.18 -5.24
CA SER A 61 -3.01 -13.03 -5.08
C SER A 61 -3.35 -12.50 -3.69
N GLU A 62 -4.57 -12.00 -3.50
CA GLU A 62 -5.02 -11.53 -2.19
C GLU A 62 -5.05 -12.66 -1.15
N GLU A 63 -5.35 -13.89 -1.55
CA GLU A 63 -5.30 -15.08 -0.68
C GLU A 63 -3.87 -15.39 -0.22
N GLU A 64 -2.89 -15.29 -1.13
CA GLU A 64 -1.47 -15.48 -0.81
C GLU A 64 -0.97 -14.38 0.12
N LYS A 65 -1.29 -13.12 -0.17
CA LYS A 65 -0.97 -11.98 0.70
C LYS A 65 -1.59 -12.15 2.08
N GLN A 66 -2.85 -12.57 2.17
CA GLN A 66 -3.55 -12.81 3.43
C GLN A 66 -2.88 -13.93 4.24
N THR A 67 -2.47 -15.02 3.58
CA THR A 67 -1.73 -16.12 4.21
C THR A 67 -0.40 -15.62 4.81
N ILE A 68 0.34 -14.78 4.08
CA ILE A 68 1.57 -14.16 4.57
C ILE A 68 1.25 -13.24 5.77
N TRP A 69 0.20 -12.42 5.68
CA TRP A 69 -0.25 -11.54 6.75
C TRP A 69 -0.60 -12.29 8.04
N GLU A 70 -1.30 -13.42 7.92
CA GLU A 70 -1.62 -14.28 9.06
C GLU A 70 -0.35 -14.86 9.69
N ARG A 71 0.58 -15.35 8.86
CA ARG A 71 1.87 -15.89 9.33
C ARG A 71 2.66 -14.84 10.11
N ILE A 72 2.93 -13.68 9.51
CA ILE A 72 3.75 -12.64 10.14
C ILE A 72 3.09 -12.09 11.42
N THR A 73 1.76 -12.00 11.45
CA THR A 73 1.01 -11.48 12.61
C THR A 73 0.97 -12.51 13.74
N ARG A 74 0.85 -13.80 13.41
CA ARG A 74 0.96 -14.89 14.37
C ARG A 74 2.36 -14.99 14.98
N GLU A 75 3.41 -14.79 14.18
CA GLU A 75 4.79 -14.84 14.65
C GLU A 75 5.15 -13.62 15.49
N ALA A 76 4.70 -12.42 15.11
CA ALA A 76 4.90 -11.15 15.83
C ALA A 76 6.37 -10.84 16.21
N THR A 77 7.36 -11.40 15.51
CA THR A 77 8.79 -11.27 15.83
C THR A 77 9.44 -10.01 15.24
N ALA A 78 8.87 -9.46 14.17
CA ALA A 78 9.42 -8.36 13.41
C ALA A 78 9.31 -6.99 14.12
N TRP A 79 10.19 -6.04 13.79
CA TRP A 79 10.20 -4.69 14.37
C TRP A 79 8.91 -3.92 14.14
N ARG A 80 8.16 -4.21 13.07
CA ARG A 80 6.85 -3.58 12.81
C ARG A 80 5.84 -3.74 13.95
N PHE A 81 6.02 -4.72 14.83
CA PHE A 81 5.14 -4.99 15.96
C PHE A 81 5.61 -4.39 17.29
N ARG A 82 6.82 -3.81 17.34
CA ARG A 82 7.46 -3.30 18.55
C ARG A 82 7.36 -1.77 18.70
N GLN A 83 6.53 -1.10 17.90
CA GLN A 83 6.34 0.35 17.95
C GLN A 83 5.27 0.75 18.98
N GLU A 84 5.50 0.41 20.25
CA GLU A 84 4.78 0.97 21.40
C GLU A 84 5.72 1.81 22.27
#